data_AF-A0AAW0DVX1-F1
#
_entry.id   AF-A0AAW0DVX1-F1
#
_cell.length_a   1.000
_cell.length_b   1.000
_cell.length_c   1.000
_cell.angle_alpha   90.00
_cell.angle_beta   90.00
_cell.angle_gamma   90.00
#
_symmetry.space_group_name_H-M   'P 1'
#
loop_
_entity.id
_entity.type
_entity.pdbx_description
1 polymer ?
#
loop_
_entity_poly.entity_id
_entity_poly.type
_entity_poly.pdbx_seq_one_letter_code
_entity_poly.pdbx_strand_id
1 'polypeptide(L)'
;MPAVPRDVQEFLDRYPSGGNDKSRSANLKFYTNQLRCRPDNLLVEEIHEQWQGDYNTLEYNHGFIQWLFPIREHGMNFQSQPLQPHELESMKSDPAVTKRILASYELMLDFYGMQLVSEESGLLKRSQDYQSRYKNLVYSSHNNLRISRILKCLSELGLEHLNAGFLLHVLNEQSEFQKLSSSGIRSSMDRWWANCIRNDAEREWIGTEIAKVRAGDGYVFTREAYEQALEGRRQNGSFP
;
A
#
# COMPACT_ATOMS: atom_id res chain seq x y z
N MET A 1 17.08 15.66 -6.42
CA MET A 1 16.08 14.57 -6.46
C MET A 1 15.49 14.49 -7.87
N PRO A 2 15.22 13.31 -8.43
CA PRO A 2 14.49 13.19 -9.69
C PRO A 2 13.10 13.83 -9.54
N ALA A 3 12.54 14.34 -10.64
CA ALA A 3 11.21 14.93 -10.64
C ALA A 3 10.16 13.90 -10.18
N VAL A 4 9.25 14.34 -9.31
CA VAL A 4 8.10 13.54 -8.87
C VAL A 4 7.22 13.21 -10.09
N PRO A 5 6.84 11.94 -10.32
CA PRO A 5 5.94 11.59 -11.41
C PRO A 5 4.62 12.37 -11.35
N ARG A 6 4.05 12.70 -12.51
CA ARG A 6 2.86 13.57 -12.58
C ARG A 6 1.66 13.05 -11.79
N ASP A 7 1.36 11.77 -11.91
CA ASP A 7 0.26 11.10 -11.21
C ASP A 7 0.50 10.93 -9.70
N VAL A 8 1.77 10.90 -9.27
CA VAL A 8 2.13 11.05 -7.85
C VAL A 8 1.89 12.48 -7.39
N GLN A 9 2.25 13.47 -8.20
CA GLN A 9 1.98 14.88 -7.90
C GLN A 9 0.48 15.14 -7.79
N GLU A 10 -0.34 14.63 -8.72
CA GLU A 10 -1.80 14.73 -8.64
C GLU A 10 -2.37 14.10 -7.35
N PHE A 11 -1.79 12.98 -6.89
CA PHE A 11 -2.14 12.35 -5.61
C PHE A 11 -1.78 13.23 -4.40
N LEU A 12 -0.59 13.83 -4.40
CA LEU A 12 -0.10 14.73 -3.35
C LEU A 12 -0.97 16.00 -3.29
N ASP A 13 -1.36 16.54 -4.45
CA ASP A 13 -2.22 17.71 -4.61
C ASP A 13 -3.71 17.38 -4.33
N ARG A 14 -4.02 16.15 -3.89
CA ARG A 14 -5.37 15.68 -3.55
C ARG A 14 -6.36 15.72 -4.73
N TYR A 15 -5.85 15.53 -5.94
CA TYR A 15 -6.63 15.48 -7.18
C TYR A 15 -7.45 16.76 -7.39
N PRO A 16 -6.81 17.92 -7.65
CA PRO A 16 -7.48 19.22 -7.70
C PRO A 16 -8.54 19.34 -8.81
N SER A 17 -8.44 18.50 -9.85
CA SER A 17 -9.42 18.41 -10.94
C SER A 17 -10.58 17.44 -10.67
N GLY A 18 -10.57 16.74 -9.53
CA GLY A 18 -11.56 15.71 -9.19
C GLY A 18 -12.89 16.30 -8.72
N GLY A 19 -13.98 15.90 -9.38
CA GLY A 19 -15.34 16.19 -8.92
C GLY A 19 -15.78 15.28 -7.76
N ASN A 20 -16.91 15.62 -7.13
CA ASN A 20 -17.58 14.79 -6.13
C ASN A 20 -19.01 14.48 -6.57
N ASP A 21 -19.19 13.39 -7.29
CA ASP A 21 -20.51 12.93 -7.74
C ASP A 21 -21.19 12.14 -6.62
N LYS A 22 -22.12 12.78 -5.91
CA LYS A 22 -22.84 12.18 -4.77
C LYS A 22 -23.79 11.04 -5.15
N SER A 23 -24.06 10.82 -6.44
CA SER A 23 -24.86 9.67 -6.90
C SER A 23 -24.06 8.37 -6.92
N ARG A 24 -22.73 8.48 -6.90
CA ARG A 24 -21.78 7.38 -7.12
C ARG A 24 -21.19 6.87 -5.80
N SER A 25 -21.68 5.74 -5.32
CA SER A 25 -21.32 5.16 -4.00
C SER A 25 -20.85 3.70 -4.06
N ALA A 26 -20.27 3.26 -5.17
CA ALA A 26 -19.94 1.85 -5.38
C ALA A 26 -18.85 1.33 -4.44
N ASN A 27 -17.83 2.14 -4.13
CA ASN A 27 -16.74 1.74 -3.23
C ASN A 27 -17.25 1.65 -1.79
N LEU A 28 -18.05 2.64 -1.37
CA LEU A 28 -18.67 2.60 -0.05
C LEU A 28 -19.58 1.37 0.10
N LYS A 29 -20.44 1.10 -0.90
CA LYS A 29 -21.32 -0.08 -0.88
C LYS A 29 -20.55 -1.41 -0.92
N PHE A 30 -19.44 -1.46 -1.63
CA PHE A 30 -18.56 -2.64 -1.62
C PHE A 30 -18.01 -2.87 -0.20
N TYR A 31 -17.49 -1.81 0.42
CA TYR A 31 -16.90 -1.87 1.75
C TYR A 31 -17.90 -1.98 2.92
N THR A 32 -19.16 -1.60 2.73
CA THR A 32 -20.25 -1.94 3.65
C THR A 32 -20.85 -3.32 3.38
N ASN A 33 -20.20 -4.11 2.51
CA ASN A 33 -20.57 -5.48 2.17
C ASN A 33 -21.96 -5.61 1.49
N GLN A 34 -22.39 -4.56 0.77
CA GLN A 34 -23.70 -4.48 0.11
C GLN A 34 -23.63 -4.59 -1.42
N LEU A 35 -22.45 -4.40 -2.01
CA LEU A 35 -22.22 -4.48 -3.44
C LEU A 35 -21.16 -5.53 -3.75
N ARG A 36 -21.44 -6.38 -4.72
CA ARG A 36 -20.49 -7.37 -5.26
C ARG A 36 -19.59 -6.71 -6.29
N CYS A 37 -18.28 -6.93 -6.18
CA CYS A 37 -17.31 -6.45 -7.14
C CYS A 37 -17.55 -7.07 -8.52
N ARG A 38 -17.00 -6.43 -9.55
CA ARG A 38 -17.02 -6.95 -10.92
C ARG A 38 -15.59 -7.02 -11.46
N PRO A 39 -15.22 -8.05 -12.23
CA PRO A 39 -16.11 -9.09 -12.78
C PRO A 39 -16.42 -10.25 -11.82
N ASP A 40 -15.68 -10.38 -10.71
CA ASP A 40 -15.65 -11.60 -9.88
C ASP A 40 -16.96 -11.91 -9.13
N ASN A 41 -17.86 -10.92 -9.01
CA ASN A 41 -19.16 -11.07 -8.38
C ASN A 41 -19.09 -11.49 -6.91
N LEU A 42 -18.05 -11.06 -6.19
CA LEU A 42 -17.84 -11.33 -4.77
C LEU A 42 -18.03 -10.09 -3.91
N LEU A 43 -18.53 -10.29 -2.70
CA LEU A 43 -18.47 -9.31 -1.63
C LEU A 43 -17.04 -9.21 -1.08
N VAL A 44 -16.74 -8.11 -0.39
CA VAL A 44 -15.40 -7.89 0.18
C VAL A 44 -15.03 -8.98 1.20
N GLU A 45 -15.97 -9.40 2.04
CA GLU A 45 -15.74 -10.46 3.03
C GLU A 45 -15.56 -11.84 2.37
N GLU A 46 -16.29 -12.11 1.28
CA GLU A 46 -16.12 -13.34 0.50
C GLU A 46 -14.73 -13.40 -0.16
N ILE A 47 -14.18 -12.27 -0.62
CA ILE A 47 -12.80 -12.19 -1.12
C ILE A 47 -11.81 -12.54 -0.02
N HIS A 48 -11.95 -11.94 1.17
CA HIS A 48 -11.05 -12.20 2.29
C HIS A 48 -11.08 -13.67 2.71
N GLU A 49 -12.27 -14.26 2.79
CA GLU A 49 -12.43 -15.67 3.18
C GLU A 49 -11.90 -16.64 2.12
N GLN A 50 -12.22 -16.41 0.84
CA GLN A 50 -11.93 -17.38 -0.23
C GLN A 50 -10.50 -17.28 -0.75
N TRP A 51 -9.89 -16.10 -0.74
CA TRP A 51 -8.61 -15.88 -1.42
C TRP A 51 -7.41 -15.83 -0.49
N GLN A 52 -7.60 -15.95 0.82
CA GLN A 52 -6.50 -16.10 1.76
C GLN A 52 -5.68 -17.35 1.41
N GLY A 53 -4.40 -17.18 1.10
CA GLY A 53 -3.52 -18.25 0.63
C GLY A 53 -3.75 -18.72 -0.82
N ASP A 54 -4.79 -18.23 -1.53
CA ASP A 54 -4.99 -18.50 -2.96
C ASP A 54 -4.18 -17.53 -3.83
N TYR A 55 -2.88 -17.76 -3.83
CA TYR A 55 -1.95 -16.89 -4.55
C TYR A 55 -2.10 -16.95 -6.07
N ASN A 56 -2.65 -18.04 -6.62
CA ASN A 56 -2.88 -18.13 -8.06
C ASN A 56 -3.98 -17.15 -8.49
N THR A 57 -5.09 -17.12 -7.74
CA THR A 57 -6.17 -16.17 -8.00
C THR A 57 -5.66 -14.73 -7.89
N LEU A 58 -4.91 -14.41 -6.83
CA LEU A 58 -4.37 -13.05 -6.62
C LEU A 58 -3.32 -12.63 -7.68
N GLU A 59 -2.55 -13.56 -8.24
CA GLU A 59 -1.59 -13.26 -9.30
C GLU A 59 -2.32 -12.96 -10.63
N TYR A 60 -3.16 -13.89 -11.09
CA TYR A 60 -3.74 -13.85 -12.44
C TYR A 60 -5.01 -13.00 -12.56
N ASN A 61 -5.73 -12.74 -11.47
CA ASN A 61 -6.87 -11.85 -11.50
C ASN A 61 -6.41 -10.39 -11.36
N HIS A 62 -6.85 -9.53 -12.27
CA HIS A 62 -6.50 -8.11 -12.26
C HIS A 62 -7.69 -7.21 -11.88
N GLY A 63 -8.91 -7.74 -11.81
CA GLY A 63 -10.12 -6.97 -11.58
C GLY A 63 -10.28 -6.50 -10.13
N PHE A 64 -9.88 -7.33 -9.18
CA PHE A 64 -10.14 -7.10 -7.76
C PHE A 64 -9.39 -5.92 -7.16
N ILE A 65 -8.16 -5.64 -7.63
CA ILE A 65 -7.26 -4.70 -6.94
C ILE A 65 -7.85 -3.28 -6.87
N GLN A 66 -8.69 -2.93 -7.86
CA GLN A 66 -9.33 -1.62 -7.90
C GLN A 66 -10.53 -1.50 -6.96
N TRP A 67 -11.13 -2.63 -6.60
CA TRP A 67 -12.19 -2.72 -5.59
C TRP A 67 -11.60 -2.79 -4.18
N LEU A 68 -10.55 -3.58 -3.96
CA LEU A 68 -9.88 -3.65 -2.67
C LEU A 68 -9.13 -2.34 -2.34
N PHE A 69 -8.55 -1.66 -3.32
CA PHE A 69 -7.82 -0.42 -3.06
C PHE A 69 -8.31 0.69 -4.01
N PRO A 70 -9.52 1.23 -3.77
CA PRO A 70 -10.05 2.29 -4.60
C PRO A 70 -9.26 3.58 -4.38
N ILE A 71 -8.93 4.26 -5.48
CA ILE A 71 -8.30 5.59 -5.51
C ILE A 71 -9.09 6.48 -6.47
N ARG A 72 -8.81 7.78 -6.49
CA ARG A 72 -9.54 8.73 -7.37
C ARG A 72 -9.15 8.63 -8.85
N GLU A 73 -8.22 7.73 -9.16
CA GLU A 73 -7.76 7.44 -10.52
C GLU A 73 -8.48 6.22 -11.10
N HIS A 74 -8.77 6.27 -12.39
CA HIS A 74 -9.16 5.09 -13.15
C HIS A 74 -8.00 4.07 -13.21
N GLY A 75 -8.35 2.79 -13.31
CA GLY A 75 -7.40 1.73 -13.61
C GLY A 75 -7.94 0.83 -14.73
N MET A 76 -7.36 -0.36 -14.89
CA MET A 76 -7.65 -1.30 -15.98
C MET A 76 -9.04 -1.95 -15.91
N ASN A 77 -9.61 -2.07 -14.72
CA ASN A 77 -10.98 -2.53 -14.49
C ASN A 77 -11.95 -1.36 -14.64
N PHE A 78 -12.52 -1.22 -15.84
CA PHE A 78 -13.53 -0.20 -16.17
C PHE A 78 -14.85 -0.37 -15.41
N GLN A 79 -15.08 -1.52 -14.78
CA GLN A 79 -16.27 -1.76 -13.95
C GLN A 79 -16.09 -1.25 -12.51
N SER A 80 -14.86 -0.94 -12.10
CA SER A 80 -14.60 -0.25 -10.85
C SER A 80 -14.81 1.25 -11.00
N GLN A 81 -15.32 1.87 -9.94
CA GLN A 81 -15.55 3.31 -9.88
C GLN A 81 -14.35 3.99 -9.20
N PRO A 82 -13.81 5.10 -9.75
CA PRO A 82 -12.89 5.95 -9.00
C PRO A 82 -13.51 6.45 -7.70
N LEU A 83 -12.72 6.42 -6.62
CA LEU A 83 -13.14 6.82 -5.28
C LEU A 83 -13.66 8.26 -5.27
N GLN A 84 -14.86 8.46 -4.72
CA GLN A 84 -15.43 9.81 -4.56
C GLN A 84 -15.09 10.40 -3.18
N PRO A 85 -14.91 11.73 -3.07
CA PRO A 85 -14.63 12.38 -1.78
C PRO A 85 -15.68 12.10 -0.70
N HIS A 86 -16.98 12.04 -1.04
CA HIS A 86 -18.02 11.72 -0.04
C HIS A 86 -17.95 10.26 0.45
N GLU A 87 -17.51 9.33 -0.40
CA GLU A 87 -17.26 7.94 0.00
C GLU A 87 -16.12 7.92 1.01
N LEU A 88 -15.04 8.65 0.75
CA LEU A 88 -13.86 8.69 1.62
C LEU A 88 -14.20 9.14 3.05
N GLU A 89 -14.95 10.23 3.21
CA GLU A 89 -15.37 10.72 4.54
C GLU A 89 -16.24 9.69 5.28
N SER A 90 -17.11 8.98 4.55
CA SER A 90 -17.97 7.94 5.13
C SER A 90 -17.15 6.70 5.51
N MET A 91 -16.22 6.27 4.66
CA MET A 91 -15.36 5.11 4.90
C MET A 91 -14.39 5.35 6.06
N LYS A 92 -13.87 6.56 6.22
CA LYS A 92 -12.99 6.95 7.33
C LYS A 92 -13.69 6.95 8.69
N SER A 93 -14.98 7.24 8.71
CA SER A 93 -15.77 7.35 9.94
C SER A 93 -16.44 6.03 10.36
N ASP A 94 -16.32 4.97 9.55
CA ASP A 94 -16.90 3.65 9.82
C ASP A 94 -15.81 2.62 10.20
N PRO A 95 -15.70 2.25 11.49
CA PRO A 95 -14.71 1.27 11.95
C PRO A 95 -14.85 -0.11 11.29
N ALA A 96 -16.05 -0.52 10.89
CA ALA A 96 -16.24 -1.81 10.20
C ALA A 96 -15.67 -1.76 8.79
N VAL A 97 -15.79 -0.62 8.11
CA VAL A 97 -15.13 -0.39 6.82
C VAL A 97 -13.61 -0.39 6.99
N THR A 98 -13.08 0.33 7.98
CA THR A 98 -11.63 0.34 8.28
C THR A 98 -11.11 -1.08 8.52
N LYS A 99 -11.82 -1.90 9.30
CA LYS A 99 -11.45 -3.29 9.55
C LYS A 99 -11.36 -4.12 8.25
N ARG A 100 -12.29 -3.93 7.32
CA ARG A 100 -12.25 -4.62 6.01
C ARG A 100 -11.12 -4.12 5.11
N ILE A 101 -10.78 -2.83 5.17
CA ILE A 101 -9.59 -2.30 4.46
C ILE A 101 -8.31 -2.95 5.01
N LEU A 102 -8.20 -3.08 6.33
CA LEU A 102 -7.06 -3.75 6.96
C LEU A 102 -6.97 -5.22 6.55
N ALA A 103 -8.09 -5.95 6.55
CA ALA A 103 -8.12 -7.32 6.05
C ALA A 103 -7.71 -7.43 4.57
N SER A 104 -8.11 -6.48 3.71
CA SER A 104 -7.62 -6.40 2.32
C SER A 104 -6.11 -6.19 2.27
N TYR A 105 -5.57 -5.35 3.15
CA TYR A 105 -4.14 -5.07 3.22
C TYR A 105 -3.35 -6.30 3.68
N GLU A 106 -3.81 -7.00 4.72
CA GLU A 106 -3.21 -8.24 5.20
C GLU A 106 -3.21 -9.34 4.13
N LEU A 107 -4.31 -9.49 3.38
CA LEU A 107 -4.41 -10.41 2.24
C LEU A 107 -3.30 -10.13 1.20
N MET A 108 -3.09 -8.85 0.87
CA MET A 108 -2.06 -8.46 -0.09
C MET A 108 -0.64 -8.59 0.49
N LEU A 109 -0.44 -8.30 1.77
CA LEU A 109 0.84 -8.51 2.44
C LEU A 109 1.23 -9.99 2.41
N ASP A 110 0.31 -10.90 2.76
CA ASP A 110 0.55 -12.34 2.71
C ASP A 110 0.92 -12.79 1.29
N PHE A 111 0.17 -12.30 0.29
CA PHE A 111 0.50 -12.49 -1.11
C PHE A 111 1.89 -11.96 -1.49
N TYR A 112 2.39 -10.90 -0.86
CA TYR A 112 3.76 -10.40 -1.08
C TYR A 112 4.82 -11.07 -0.19
N GLY A 113 4.44 -12.03 0.65
CA GLY A 113 5.36 -12.73 1.54
C GLY A 113 5.63 -12.01 2.85
N MET A 114 4.75 -11.09 3.25
CA MET A 114 4.87 -10.25 4.42
C MET A 114 3.69 -10.52 5.38
N GLN A 115 3.87 -10.21 6.65
CA GLN A 115 2.82 -10.31 7.67
C GLN A 115 2.78 -9.02 8.48
N LEU A 116 1.58 -8.48 8.69
CA LEU A 116 1.35 -7.37 9.61
C LEU A 116 1.47 -7.87 11.05
N VAL A 117 2.37 -7.25 11.82
CA VAL A 117 2.61 -7.57 13.24
C VAL A 117 1.86 -6.60 14.14
N SER A 118 1.76 -5.33 13.74
CA SER A 118 1.06 -4.29 14.47
C SER A 118 0.31 -3.38 13.51
N GLU A 119 -1.02 -3.36 13.62
CA GLU A 119 -1.88 -2.40 12.92
C GLU A 119 -1.63 -0.95 13.36
N GLU A 120 -1.19 -0.74 14.62
CA GLU A 120 -0.94 0.58 15.19
C GLU A 120 0.34 1.22 14.62
N SER A 121 1.43 0.45 14.56
CA SER A 121 2.73 0.99 14.09
C SER A 121 2.98 0.71 12.60
N GLY A 122 2.26 -0.22 11.99
CA GLY A 122 2.54 -0.72 10.64
C GLY A 122 3.71 -1.69 10.58
N LEU A 123 4.18 -2.22 11.71
CA LEU A 123 5.31 -3.14 11.75
C LEU A 123 5.02 -4.41 10.95
N LEU A 124 5.89 -4.73 10.00
CA LEU A 124 5.83 -5.95 9.21
C LEU A 124 6.91 -6.94 9.63
N LYS A 125 6.72 -8.20 9.25
CA LYS A 125 7.76 -9.24 9.22
C LYS A 125 7.60 -10.09 7.98
N ARG A 126 8.57 -10.97 7.73
CA ARG A 126 8.44 -12.03 6.71
C ARG A 126 7.34 -13.02 7.12
N SER A 127 6.50 -13.41 6.18
CA SER A 127 5.61 -14.57 6.31
C SER A 127 6.40 -15.88 6.29
N GLN A 128 5.74 -17.00 6.59
CA GLN A 128 6.36 -18.33 6.55
C GLN A 128 6.90 -18.70 5.16
N ASP A 129 6.17 -18.36 4.09
CA ASP A 129 6.51 -18.72 2.70
C ASP A 129 7.22 -17.60 1.92
N TYR A 130 7.81 -16.63 2.64
CA TYR A 130 8.31 -15.38 2.05
C TYR A 130 9.28 -15.59 0.89
N GLN A 131 10.10 -16.65 0.87
CA GLN A 131 11.07 -16.86 -0.20
C GLN A 131 10.38 -17.03 -1.56
N SER A 132 9.31 -17.82 -1.60
CA SER A 132 8.55 -18.07 -2.83
C SER A 132 7.79 -16.80 -3.27
N ARG A 133 7.22 -16.07 -2.30
CA ARG A 133 6.45 -14.85 -2.55
C ARG A 133 7.33 -13.68 -2.98
N TYR A 134 8.49 -13.49 -2.35
CA TYR A 134 9.49 -12.49 -2.78
C TYR A 134 10.02 -12.79 -4.17
N LYS A 135 10.25 -14.07 -4.49
CA LYS A 135 10.62 -14.49 -5.84
C LYS A 135 9.56 -14.03 -6.84
N ASN A 136 8.29 -14.32 -6.58
CA ASN A 136 7.17 -13.86 -7.40
C ASN A 136 7.15 -12.32 -7.54
N LEU A 137 7.23 -11.59 -6.44
CA LEU A 137 7.22 -10.12 -6.44
C LEU A 137 8.37 -9.52 -7.27
N VAL A 138 9.56 -10.13 -7.22
CA VAL A 138 10.71 -9.70 -8.02
C VAL A 138 10.51 -9.97 -9.52
N TYR A 139 9.87 -11.07 -9.90
CA TYR A 139 9.64 -11.42 -11.32
C TYR A 139 8.42 -10.71 -11.93
N SER A 140 7.34 -10.54 -11.16
CA SER A 140 6.06 -10.02 -11.63
C SER A 140 5.94 -8.52 -11.42
N SER A 141 6.58 -7.73 -12.29
CA SER A 141 6.70 -6.27 -12.16
C SER A 141 5.37 -5.50 -12.12
N HIS A 142 4.27 -6.07 -12.63
CA HIS A 142 2.94 -5.48 -12.52
C HIS A 142 2.48 -5.31 -11.07
N ASN A 143 3.00 -6.13 -10.14
CA ASN A 143 2.75 -5.99 -8.71
C ASN A 143 3.27 -4.66 -8.16
N ASN A 144 4.26 -4.03 -8.80
CA ASN A 144 4.73 -2.72 -8.37
C ASN A 144 3.67 -1.63 -8.54
N LEU A 145 2.85 -1.73 -9.58
CA LEU A 145 1.71 -0.82 -9.80
C LEU A 145 0.56 -1.12 -8.82
N ARG A 146 0.33 -2.40 -8.48
CA ARG A 146 -0.63 -2.80 -7.44
C ARG A 146 -0.22 -2.22 -6.08
N ILE A 147 1.06 -2.32 -5.70
CA ILE A 147 1.61 -1.72 -4.48
C ILE A 147 1.41 -0.20 -4.48
N SER A 148 1.74 0.51 -5.57
CA SER A 148 1.49 1.95 -5.66
C SER A 148 0.02 2.30 -5.40
N ARG A 149 -0.92 1.51 -5.94
CA ARG A 149 -2.36 1.71 -5.72
C ARG A 149 -2.76 1.47 -4.27
N ILE A 150 -2.25 0.41 -3.65
CA ILE A 150 -2.47 0.09 -2.23
C ILE A 150 -2.03 1.28 -1.36
N LEU A 151 -0.79 1.76 -1.56
CA LEU A 151 -0.23 2.85 -0.75
C LEU A 151 -1.01 4.17 -0.92
N LYS A 152 -1.38 4.52 -2.16
CA LYS A 152 -2.25 5.70 -2.42
C LYS A 152 -3.60 5.56 -1.70
N CYS A 153 -4.22 4.38 -1.73
CA CYS A 153 -5.51 4.12 -1.07
C CYS A 153 -5.41 4.26 0.44
N LEU A 154 -4.41 3.64 1.07
CA LEU A 154 -4.16 3.75 2.51
C LEU A 154 -3.97 5.21 2.94
N SER A 155 -3.23 6.00 2.17
CA SER A 155 -3.05 7.43 2.45
C SER A 155 -4.31 8.27 2.25
N GLU A 156 -5.15 7.97 1.27
CA GLU A 156 -6.47 8.60 1.15
C GLU A 156 -7.29 8.37 2.42
N LEU A 157 -7.29 7.13 2.91
CA LEU A 157 -8.03 6.67 4.09
C LEU A 157 -7.40 7.09 5.43
N GLY A 158 -6.28 7.80 5.42
CA GLY A 158 -5.61 8.26 6.65
C GLY A 158 -4.88 7.15 7.41
N LEU A 159 -4.49 6.09 6.71
CA LEU A 159 -3.75 4.93 7.22
C LEU A 159 -2.28 4.95 6.74
N GLU A 160 -1.73 6.13 6.48
CA GLU A 160 -0.39 6.27 5.88
C GLU A 160 0.75 5.78 6.78
N HIS A 161 0.51 5.57 8.08
CA HIS A 161 1.45 4.90 8.98
C HIS A 161 1.77 3.47 8.53
N LEU A 162 0.80 2.77 7.92
CA LEU A 162 1.01 1.46 7.33
C LEU A 162 1.96 1.52 6.11
N ASN A 163 1.89 2.61 5.33
CA ASN A 163 2.80 2.82 4.20
C ASN A 163 4.23 3.01 4.68
N ALA A 164 4.42 3.78 5.76
CA ALA A 164 5.72 3.97 6.37
C ALA A 164 6.30 2.63 6.85
N GLY A 165 5.49 1.80 7.51
CA GLY A 165 5.83 0.44 7.89
C GLY A 165 6.26 -0.42 6.70
N PHE A 166 5.50 -0.41 5.60
CA PHE A 166 5.85 -1.14 4.38
C PHE A 166 7.17 -0.69 3.76
N LEU A 167 7.37 0.63 3.61
CA LEU A 167 8.57 1.20 3.00
C LEU A 167 9.82 0.83 3.79
N LEU A 168 9.79 0.98 5.11
CA LEU A 168 10.94 0.67 5.97
C LEU A 168 11.22 -0.84 6.02
N HIS A 169 10.20 -1.69 5.95
CA HIS A 169 10.39 -3.14 5.78
C HIS A 169 11.12 -3.46 4.47
N VAL A 170 10.66 -2.90 3.34
CA VAL A 170 11.33 -3.09 2.04
C VAL A 170 12.76 -2.52 2.08
N LEU A 171 12.98 -1.39 2.73
CA LEU A 171 14.32 -0.80 2.88
C LEU A 171 15.26 -1.74 3.65
N ASN A 172 14.78 -2.30 4.76
CA ASN A 172 15.51 -3.27 5.57
C ASN A 172 15.84 -4.54 4.76
N GLU A 173 14.86 -5.10 4.05
CA GLU A 173 15.06 -6.26 3.16
C GLU A 173 16.14 -6.00 2.11
N GLN A 174 16.14 -4.81 1.52
CA GLN A 174 17.13 -4.40 0.52
C GLN A 174 18.52 -4.15 1.09
N SER A 175 18.60 -3.62 2.31
CA SER A 175 19.85 -3.16 2.91
C SER A 175 20.57 -4.30 3.65
N GLU A 176 19.91 -4.92 4.63
CA GLU A 176 20.52 -5.93 5.48
C GLU A 176 20.58 -7.30 4.82
N PHE A 177 19.55 -7.66 4.04
CA PHE A 177 19.39 -9.03 3.53
C PHE A 177 19.57 -9.17 2.02
N GLN A 178 19.75 -8.06 1.31
CA GLN A 178 19.86 -8.01 -0.16
C GLN A 178 18.67 -8.67 -0.89
N LYS A 179 17.48 -8.63 -0.29
CA LYS A 179 16.20 -9.08 -0.86
C LYS A 179 15.43 -7.91 -1.44
N LEU A 180 14.47 -8.19 -2.33
CA LEU A 180 13.62 -7.17 -2.97
C LEU A 180 14.43 -6.00 -3.60
N SER A 181 15.66 -6.30 -4.03
CA SER A 181 16.69 -5.34 -4.44
C SER A 181 16.80 -5.18 -5.95
N SER A 182 15.85 -5.73 -6.71
CA SER A 182 15.80 -5.58 -8.17
C SER A 182 15.69 -4.10 -8.56
N SER A 183 16.25 -3.74 -9.72
CA SER A 183 16.20 -2.36 -10.23
C SER A 183 14.77 -1.84 -10.34
N GLY A 184 13.83 -2.71 -10.73
CA GLY A 184 12.41 -2.40 -10.79
C GLY A 184 11.82 -2.02 -9.44
N ILE A 185 12.05 -2.83 -8.40
CA ILE A 185 11.54 -2.55 -7.04
C ILE A 185 12.21 -1.31 -6.46
N ARG A 186 13.53 -1.16 -6.58
CA ARG A 186 14.24 0.05 -6.12
C ARG A 186 13.69 1.30 -6.82
N SER A 187 13.52 1.26 -8.14
CA SER A 187 12.96 2.39 -8.88
C SER A 187 11.52 2.71 -8.48
N SER A 188 10.68 1.69 -8.26
CA SER A 188 9.32 1.87 -7.76
C SER A 188 9.31 2.45 -6.35
N MET A 189 10.16 1.95 -5.45
CA MET A 189 10.28 2.49 -4.10
C MET A 189 10.69 3.97 -4.09
N ASP A 190 11.79 4.27 -4.78
CA ASP A 190 12.46 5.57 -4.70
C ASP A 190 11.67 6.68 -5.41
N ARG A 191 10.94 6.35 -6.48
CA ARG A 191 10.22 7.34 -7.31
C ARG A 191 8.71 7.38 -7.06
N TRP A 192 8.12 6.27 -6.59
CA TRP A 192 6.68 6.10 -6.52
C TRP A 192 6.20 5.86 -5.10
N TRP A 193 6.62 4.76 -4.48
CA TRP A 193 6.06 4.31 -3.20
C TRP A 193 6.39 5.27 -2.06
N ALA A 194 7.62 5.78 -1.98
CA ALA A 194 8.01 6.78 -0.98
C ALA A 194 7.16 8.06 -1.07
N ASN A 195 6.70 8.40 -2.27
CA ASN A 195 5.84 9.56 -2.49
C ASN A 195 4.35 9.29 -2.27
N CYS A 196 3.96 8.07 -1.91
CA CYS A 196 2.58 7.74 -1.55
C CYS A 196 2.26 8.06 -0.07
N ILE A 197 3.06 8.90 0.59
CA ILE A 197 2.81 9.45 1.93
C ILE A 197 2.53 10.95 1.78
N ARG A 198 1.43 11.43 2.35
CA ARG A 198 1.01 12.83 2.23
C ARG A 198 1.68 13.70 3.27
N ASN A 199 1.99 13.17 4.45
CA ASN A 199 2.78 13.89 5.44
C ASN A 199 4.17 14.21 4.89
N ASP A 200 4.46 15.50 4.69
CA ASP A 200 5.71 15.96 4.06
C ASP A 200 6.95 15.60 4.88
N ALA A 201 6.87 15.75 6.22
CA ALA A 201 7.98 15.45 7.11
C ALA A 201 8.30 13.95 7.15
N GLU A 202 7.27 13.09 7.21
CA GLU A 202 7.47 11.64 7.15
C GLU A 202 8.04 11.21 5.80
N ARG A 203 7.52 11.77 4.69
CA ARG A 203 8.01 11.49 3.34
C ARG A 203 9.47 11.93 3.17
N GLU A 204 9.84 13.10 3.67
CA GLU A 204 11.23 13.60 3.62
C GLU A 204 12.17 12.71 4.44
N TRP A 205 11.78 12.33 5.64
CA TRP A 205 12.58 11.48 6.51
C TRP A 205 12.83 10.10 5.88
N ILE A 206 11.77 9.43 5.39
CA ILE A 206 11.90 8.15 4.70
C ILE A 206 12.77 8.30 3.44
N GLY A 207 12.62 9.39 2.70
CA GLY A 207 13.46 9.70 1.55
C GLY A 207 14.95 9.81 1.90
N THR A 208 15.27 10.43 3.03
CA THR A 208 16.63 10.50 3.57
C THR A 208 17.18 9.11 3.92
N GLU A 209 16.40 8.26 4.59
CA GLU A 209 16.83 6.89 4.93
C GLU A 209 17.07 6.05 3.66
N ILE A 210 16.20 6.17 2.66
CA ILE A 210 16.40 5.55 1.34
C ILE A 210 17.72 6.05 0.75
N ALA A 211 17.95 7.36 0.72
CA ALA A 211 19.16 7.95 0.14
C ALA A 211 20.44 7.45 0.80
N LYS A 212 20.46 7.30 2.14
CA LYS A 212 21.58 6.70 2.88
C LYS A 212 21.88 5.28 2.41
N VAL A 213 20.87 4.42 2.30
CA VAL A 213 21.06 3.04 1.80
C VAL A 213 21.52 3.02 0.34
N ARG A 214 21.06 3.96 -0.50
CA ARG A 214 21.45 4.05 -1.91
C ARG A 214 22.86 4.61 -2.12
N ALA A 215 23.40 5.38 -1.18
CA ALA A 215 24.74 5.97 -1.28
C ALA A 215 25.84 4.90 -1.43
N GLY A 216 25.61 3.69 -0.88
CA GLY A 216 26.53 2.57 -1.02
C GLY A 216 27.84 2.73 -0.25
N ASP A 217 27.86 3.61 0.76
CA ASP A 217 29.02 3.94 1.60
C ASP A 217 29.17 3.02 2.83
N GLY A 218 28.48 1.88 2.82
CA GLY A 218 28.50 0.88 3.91
C GLY A 218 27.41 1.05 4.96
N TYR A 219 26.53 2.06 4.83
CA TYR A 219 25.35 2.17 5.68
C TYR A 219 24.39 0.98 5.50
N VAL A 220 23.98 0.37 6.62
CA VAL A 220 23.00 -0.74 6.65
C VAL A 220 21.80 -0.33 7.49
N PHE A 221 20.62 -0.30 6.86
CA PHE A 221 19.33 -0.11 7.55
C PHE A 221 18.86 -1.46 8.12
N THR A 222 19.21 -1.70 9.38
CA THR A 222 18.97 -2.99 10.07
C THR A 222 17.53 -3.16 10.51
N ARG A 223 17.17 -4.40 10.88
CA ARG A 223 15.87 -4.73 11.46
C ARG A 223 15.62 -3.95 12.74
N GLU A 224 16.66 -3.81 13.56
CA GLU A 224 16.61 -3.02 14.78
C GLU A 224 16.32 -1.54 14.49
N ALA A 225 17.00 -0.94 13.50
CA ALA A 225 16.73 0.44 13.09
C ALA A 225 15.30 0.64 12.58
N TYR A 226 14.77 -0.34 11.82
CA TYR A 226 13.38 -0.34 11.37
C TYR A 226 12.40 -0.35 12.56
N GLU A 227 12.56 -1.26 13.51
CA GLU A 227 11.67 -1.37 14.67
C GLU A 227 11.75 -0.13 15.57
N GLN A 228 12.95 0.38 15.82
CA GLN A 228 13.18 1.61 16.60
C GLN A 228 12.55 2.84 15.93
N ALA A 229 12.64 2.96 14.60
CA ALA A 229 12.02 4.07 13.88
C ALA A 229 10.49 4.06 14.01
N LEU A 230 9.85 2.90 13.88
CA LEU A 230 8.40 2.78 14.04
C LEU A 230 7.95 3.01 15.48
N GLU A 231 8.67 2.48 16.47
CA GLU A 231 8.35 2.68 17.88
C GLU A 231 8.53 4.15 18.28
N GLY A 232 9.62 4.79 17.83
CA GLY A 232 9.84 6.22 18.02
C GLY A 232 8.72 7.05 17.41
N ARG A 233 8.28 6.75 16.18
CA ARG A 233 7.13 7.40 15.55
C ARG A 233 5.85 7.21 16.36
N ARG A 234 5.59 6.01 16.85
CA ARG A 234 4.39 5.69 17.64
C ARG A 234 4.35 6.49 18.95
N GLN A 235 5.50 6.63 19.62
CA GLN A 235 5.61 7.38 20.88
C GLN A 235 5.55 8.90 20.68
N ASN A 236 6.21 9.41 19.63
CA ASN A 236 6.42 10.84 19.43
C ASN A 236 5.39 11.48 18.47
N GLY A 237 4.62 10.67 17.73
CA GLY A 237 3.69 11.12 16.71
C GLY A 237 4.35 11.47 15.36
N SER A 238 5.68 11.46 15.27
CA SER A 238 6.45 11.71 14.05
C SER A 238 7.76 10.94 14.04
N PHE A 239 8.35 10.75 12.87
CA PHE A 239 9.73 10.27 12.78
C PHE A 239 10.72 11.29 13.39
N PRO A 240 11.92 10.85 13.81
CA PRO A 240 12.94 11.70 14.42
C PRO A 240 13.43 12.87 13.55
#